data_AF-A0AAU3D3J7-F1
#
_entry.id   AF-A0AAU3D3J7-F1
#
_cell.length_a   1.000
_cell.length_b   1.000
_cell.length_c   1.000
_cell.angle_alpha   90.00
_cell.angle_beta   90.00
_cell.angle_gamma   90.00
#
_symmetry.space_group_name_H-M   'P 1'
#
loop_
_entity.id
_entity.type
_entity.pdbx_description
1 polymer ?
#
loop_
_entity_poly.entity_id
_entity_poly.type
_entity_poly.pdbx_seq_one_letter_code
_entity_poly.pdbx_strand_id
1 'polypeptide(L)'
;MFTRMRSLWRRPGARRDRPAAASASPAAECPGLPDGLDEAGAGGIRQPTVAGTLDELPERRRETMLWRRALTHSYEDVEDLLRLPDHRRPCTEGHRPRPGNWTGARAVRGDDGLFHLRLGERMACGVLHTHAGRARVLHVQHLYVHPDGRTGGYFPDPHGPIRPNTAGHLAVADGLEIRDRRWEAALGDDSVADLAAIPRAERCPARLDFGQWPTPITPGTAKGRLRRRLVETLGPLCAGCSDAWGNYIDHDHFTGLVRGLLCQPCNSSIDGCPHLSGCPWADYLDNPPAAHLQLLHPDRAQDRRRDARKIAFTGLDPYTA
;
A
#
# COMPACT_ATOMS: atom_id res chain seq x y z
N MET A 1 24.70 9.34 -9.08
CA MET A 1 24.96 7.90 -9.35
C MET A 1 24.42 7.42 -10.71
N PHE A 2 23.43 8.13 -11.25
CA PHE A 2 22.82 7.91 -12.57
C PHE A 2 23.80 7.62 -13.73
N THR A 3 24.83 8.44 -13.96
CA THR A 3 25.78 8.25 -15.08
C THR A 3 26.52 6.90 -15.00
N ARG A 4 26.80 6.42 -13.77
CA ARG A 4 27.39 5.09 -13.56
C ARG A 4 26.37 3.96 -13.76
N MET A 5 25.11 4.14 -13.35
CA MET A 5 24.04 3.17 -13.64
C MET A 5 23.82 3.02 -15.15
N ARG A 6 23.68 4.14 -15.86
CA ARG A 6 23.46 4.17 -17.31
C ARG A 6 24.61 3.49 -18.07
N SER A 7 25.86 3.67 -17.64
CA SER A 7 27.02 3.04 -18.27
C SER A 7 27.18 1.55 -17.92
N LEU A 8 26.87 1.14 -16.68
CA LEU A 8 26.84 -0.27 -16.29
C LEU A 8 25.77 -1.06 -17.05
N TRP A 9 24.60 -0.45 -17.27
CA TRP A 9 23.45 -1.10 -17.87
C TRP A 9 23.49 -1.15 -19.39
N ARG A 10 24.24 -0.24 -20.03
CA ARG A 10 24.47 -0.24 -21.49
C ARG A 10 25.60 -1.17 -21.93
N ARG A 11 26.23 -1.95 -21.03
CA ARG A 11 27.29 -2.89 -21.41
C ARG A 11 26.71 -4.05 -22.24
N PRO A 12 27.21 -4.31 -23.46
CA PRO A 12 26.79 -5.46 -24.26
C PRO A 12 27.08 -6.77 -23.51
N GLY A 13 26.06 -7.61 -23.30
CA GLY A 13 26.20 -8.91 -22.64
C GLY A 13 25.32 -9.14 -21.40
N ALA A 14 24.63 -8.11 -20.89
CA ALA A 14 23.67 -8.24 -19.78
C ALA A 14 22.22 -8.53 -20.22
N ARG A 15 21.99 -8.85 -21.49
CA ARG A 15 20.67 -9.32 -21.96
C ARG A 15 20.47 -10.74 -21.43
N ARG A 16 19.57 -10.91 -20.46
CA ARG A 16 18.99 -12.23 -20.20
C ARG A 16 18.17 -12.59 -21.43
N ASP A 17 18.34 -13.82 -21.92
CA ASP A 17 17.43 -14.40 -22.90
C ASP A 17 16.01 -14.32 -22.34
N ARG A 18 15.19 -13.51 -23.02
CA ARG A 18 13.79 -13.30 -22.69
C ARG A 18 13.07 -14.61 -22.98
N PRO A 19 12.39 -15.27 -22.03
CA PRO A 19 11.42 -16.29 -22.43
C PRO A 19 10.38 -15.59 -23.31
N ALA A 20 10.09 -16.18 -24.47
CA ALA A 20 9.19 -15.61 -25.46
C ALA A 20 7.88 -15.17 -24.78
N ALA A 21 7.51 -13.91 -24.98
CA ALA A 21 6.24 -13.41 -24.50
C ALA A 21 5.13 -14.23 -25.16
N ALA A 22 4.32 -14.93 -24.36
CA ALA A 22 3.11 -15.55 -24.86
C ALA A 22 2.23 -14.46 -25.49
N SER A 23 1.83 -14.71 -26.73
CA SER A 23 0.93 -13.89 -27.53
C SER A 23 -0.29 -13.43 -26.72
N ALA A 24 -0.48 -12.12 -26.62
CA ALA A 24 -1.68 -11.53 -26.05
C ALA A 24 -2.91 -12.02 -26.85
N SER A 25 -3.88 -12.60 -26.15
CA SER A 25 -5.22 -12.86 -26.71
C SER A 25 -5.98 -11.54 -26.86
N PRO A 26 -6.89 -11.43 -27.85
CA PRO A 26 -7.63 -10.20 -28.11
C PRO A 26 -8.52 -9.82 -26.91
N ALA A 27 -8.55 -8.53 -26.61
CA ALA A 27 -9.37 -7.94 -25.56
C ALA A 27 -10.85 -8.25 -25.82
N ALA A 28 -11.52 -8.85 -24.84
CA ALA A 28 -12.96 -8.98 -24.84
C ALA A 28 -13.59 -7.62 -24.47
N GLU A 29 -14.43 -7.09 -25.35
CA GLU A 29 -15.25 -5.91 -25.12
C GLU A 29 -16.17 -6.14 -23.91
N CYS A 30 -16.10 -5.26 -22.92
CA CYS A 30 -17.08 -5.21 -21.83
C CYS A 30 -18.28 -4.36 -22.24
N PRO A 31 -19.53 -4.83 -22.03
CA PRO A 31 -20.72 -4.04 -22.34
C PRO A 31 -20.85 -2.83 -21.40
N GLY A 32 -21.22 -1.69 -21.97
CA GLY A 32 -21.33 -0.40 -21.29
C GLY A 32 -22.29 -0.39 -20.11
N LEU A 33 -21.87 0.28 -19.03
CA LEU A 33 -22.76 0.71 -17.97
C LEU A 33 -23.42 2.05 -18.36
N PRO A 34 -24.69 2.29 -17.98
CA PRO A 34 -25.41 3.48 -18.41
C PRO A 34 -24.86 4.75 -17.75
N ASP A 35 -24.68 5.76 -18.58
CA ASP A 35 -24.43 7.15 -18.19
C ASP A 35 -25.62 7.70 -17.40
N GLY A 36 -25.32 8.40 -16.30
CA GLY A 36 -26.28 9.26 -15.64
C GLY A 36 -26.14 9.28 -14.13
N LEU A 37 -25.19 10.05 -13.62
CA LEU A 37 -25.36 10.78 -12.36
C LEU A 37 -24.73 12.17 -12.49
N ASP A 38 -25.59 13.14 -12.26
CA ASP A 38 -25.42 14.57 -12.51
C ASP A 38 -24.25 15.23 -11.78
N GLU A 39 -23.74 16.25 -12.45
CA GLU A 39 -22.68 17.14 -12.05
C GLU A 39 -23.07 18.03 -10.87
N ALA A 40 -22.32 17.93 -9.77
CA ALA A 40 -22.28 18.98 -8.76
C ALA A 40 -20.83 19.14 -8.24
N GLY A 41 -20.13 20.14 -8.80
CA GLY A 41 -19.03 20.85 -8.12
C GLY A 41 -17.70 20.10 -7.96
N ALA A 42 -17.16 19.48 -9.01
CA ALA A 42 -15.80 18.93 -8.97
C ALA A 42 -14.77 19.99 -9.38
N GLY A 43 -13.96 20.47 -8.44
CA GLY A 43 -12.66 21.06 -8.78
C GLY A 43 -11.91 20.06 -9.64
N GLY A 44 -11.71 20.37 -10.92
CA GLY A 44 -11.27 19.40 -11.92
C GLY A 44 -10.03 18.64 -11.47
N ILE A 45 -10.14 17.31 -11.37
CA ILE A 45 -9.01 16.44 -11.08
C ILE A 45 -8.00 16.66 -12.21
N ARG A 46 -6.86 17.28 -11.89
CA ARG A 46 -5.77 17.45 -12.87
C ARG A 46 -5.37 16.07 -13.36
N GLN A 47 -5.40 15.87 -14.69
CA GLN A 47 -4.91 14.63 -15.26
C GLN A 47 -3.41 14.48 -14.97
N PRO A 48 -2.95 13.30 -14.53
CA PRO A 48 -1.54 13.08 -14.29
C PRO A 48 -0.72 13.28 -15.56
N THR A 49 0.41 13.96 -15.42
CA THR A 49 1.43 13.98 -16.48
C THR A 49 2.40 12.82 -16.22
N VAL A 50 2.64 11.97 -17.22
CA VAL A 50 3.56 10.83 -17.12
C VAL A 50 4.92 11.21 -17.70
N ALA A 51 6.00 10.76 -17.08
CA ALA A 51 7.33 10.90 -17.67
C ALA A 51 7.42 10.07 -18.96
N GLY A 52 7.82 10.66 -20.08
CA GLY A 52 8.08 9.92 -21.33
C GLY A 52 9.42 9.17 -21.31
N THR A 53 10.34 9.62 -20.46
CA THR A 53 11.68 9.07 -20.26
C THR A 53 12.12 9.16 -18.80
N LEU A 54 13.11 8.37 -18.41
CA LEU A 54 13.68 8.45 -17.05
C LEU A 54 14.30 9.82 -16.78
N ASP A 55 14.84 10.48 -17.80
CA ASP A 55 15.53 11.77 -17.68
C ASP A 55 14.59 12.95 -17.32
N GLU A 56 13.29 12.78 -17.48
CA GLU A 56 12.28 13.75 -17.07
C GLU A 56 11.95 13.67 -15.58
N LEU A 57 12.21 12.54 -14.92
CA LEU A 57 11.97 12.40 -13.48
C LEU A 57 13.00 13.22 -12.68
N PRO A 58 12.59 13.82 -11.54
CA PRO A 58 13.54 14.39 -10.58
C PRO A 58 14.63 13.39 -10.23
N GLU A 59 15.88 13.85 -10.11
CA GLU A 59 17.06 12.99 -10.01
C GLU A 59 16.91 11.90 -8.93
N ARG A 60 16.44 12.27 -7.73
CA ARG A 60 16.19 11.30 -6.64
C ARG A 60 15.18 10.22 -6.98
N ARG A 61 14.11 10.58 -7.69
CA ARG A 61 13.05 9.63 -8.10
C ARG A 61 13.57 8.68 -9.16
N ARG A 62 14.30 9.22 -10.13
CA ARG A 62 15.00 8.44 -11.16
C ARG A 62 15.97 7.41 -10.54
N GLU A 63 16.80 7.84 -9.60
CA GLU A 63 17.76 6.96 -8.91
C GLU A 63 17.05 5.88 -8.06
N THR A 64 16.01 6.25 -7.33
CA THR A 64 15.20 5.30 -6.55
C THR A 64 14.54 4.24 -7.46
N MET A 65 13.96 4.67 -8.57
CA MET A 65 13.27 3.77 -9.50
C MET A 65 14.24 2.78 -10.14
N LEU A 66 15.37 3.29 -10.67
CA LEU A 66 16.43 2.44 -11.22
C LEU A 66 16.98 1.48 -10.16
N TRP A 67 17.21 1.95 -8.93
CA TRP A 67 17.66 1.09 -7.85
C TRP A 67 16.65 -0.03 -7.61
N ARG A 68 15.36 0.26 -7.36
CA ARG A 68 14.35 -0.79 -7.07
C ARG A 68 14.25 -1.86 -8.15
N ARG A 69 14.54 -1.51 -9.40
CA ARG A 69 14.48 -2.43 -10.55
C ARG A 69 15.83 -3.04 -10.93
N ALA A 70 16.90 -2.76 -10.16
CA ALA A 70 18.27 -3.05 -10.59
C ALA A 70 18.62 -4.53 -10.82
N LEU A 71 17.80 -5.45 -10.30
CA LEU A 71 18.03 -6.89 -10.41
C LEU A 71 17.06 -7.59 -11.38
N THR A 72 16.04 -6.87 -11.86
CA THR A 72 14.90 -7.45 -12.57
C THR A 72 14.65 -6.85 -13.94
N HIS A 73 15.17 -5.66 -14.22
CA HIS A 73 14.91 -4.92 -15.45
C HIS A 73 16.24 -4.37 -16.01
N SER A 74 16.31 -4.18 -17.32
CA SER A 74 17.32 -3.34 -17.96
C SER A 74 16.92 -1.86 -17.88
N TYR A 75 17.80 -0.97 -18.36
CA TYR A 75 17.49 0.47 -18.40
C TYR A 75 16.30 0.75 -19.29
N GLU A 76 16.32 0.15 -20.47
CA GLU A 76 15.27 0.25 -21.48
C GLU A 76 13.95 -0.30 -20.95
N ASP A 77 13.97 -1.43 -20.24
CA ASP A 77 12.76 -1.97 -19.62
C ASP A 77 12.15 -0.99 -18.60
N VAL A 78 12.97 -0.27 -17.82
CA VAL A 78 12.47 0.74 -16.87
C VAL A 78 11.91 1.96 -17.61
N GLU A 79 12.53 2.40 -18.70
CA GLU A 79 11.94 3.48 -19.53
C GLU A 79 10.62 3.05 -20.17
N ASP A 80 10.53 1.82 -20.67
CA ASP A 80 9.30 1.30 -21.27
C ASP A 80 8.17 1.20 -20.24
N LEU A 81 8.48 0.90 -18.97
CA LEU A 81 7.50 0.99 -17.89
C LEU A 81 6.89 2.39 -17.81
N LEU A 82 7.68 3.46 -17.94
CA LEU A 82 7.15 4.84 -17.88
C LEU A 82 6.15 5.15 -19.00
N ARG A 83 6.26 4.45 -20.14
CA ARG A 83 5.42 4.67 -21.33
C ARG A 83 4.13 3.85 -21.34
N LEU A 84 3.89 3.02 -20.33
CA LEU A 84 2.70 2.17 -20.30
C LEU A 84 1.40 3.00 -20.27
N PRO A 85 0.39 2.64 -21.08
CA PRO A 85 -0.89 3.36 -21.13
C PRO A 85 -1.61 3.46 -19.77
N ASP A 86 -1.46 2.45 -18.91
CA ASP A 86 -2.07 2.38 -17.58
C ASP A 86 -1.58 3.49 -16.63
N HIS A 87 -0.46 4.14 -16.95
CA HIS A 87 0.03 5.28 -16.20
C HIS A 87 -0.71 6.58 -16.54
N ARG A 88 -1.72 6.58 -17.39
CA ARG A 88 -2.57 7.77 -17.59
C ARG A 88 -3.51 8.04 -16.40
N ARG A 89 -3.66 7.10 -15.47
CA ARG A 89 -4.44 7.25 -14.24
C ARG A 89 -3.56 7.53 -13.04
N PRO A 90 -4.04 8.29 -12.02
CA PRO A 90 -3.32 8.44 -10.77
C PRO A 90 -3.01 7.08 -10.15
N CYS A 91 -1.81 6.88 -9.61
CA CYS A 91 -1.43 5.62 -8.97
C CYS A 91 -2.39 5.22 -7.84
N THR A 92 -3.04 6.19 -7.19
CA THR A 92 -4.00 5.92 -6.12
C THR A 92 -5.30 5.30 -6.62
N GLU A 93 -5.68 5.44 -7.89
CA GLU A 93 -6.99 5.00 -8.40
C GLU A 93 -7.17 3.47 -8.34
N GLY A 94 -6.11 2.70 -8.63
CA GLY A 94 -6.11 1.24 -8.43
C GLY A 94 -5.80 0.79 -7.00
N HIS A 95 -5.46 1.73 -6.12
CA HIS A 95 -4.97 1.47 -4.76
C HIS A 95 -5.84 2.08 -3.67
N ARG A 96 -7.04 2.60 -3.97
CA ARG A 96 -7.92 3.18 -2.95
C ARG A 96 -8.43 2.06 -2.03
N PRO A 97 -7.94 1.94 -0.77
CA PRO A 97 -8.82 1.37 0.25
C PRO A 97 -10.11 2.18 0.19
N ARG A 98 -11.27 1.51 0.15
CA ARG A 98 -12.57 2.21 0.02
C ARG A 98 -12.57 3.43 0.94
N PRO A 99 -12.90 4.63 0.43
CA PRO A 99 -12.86 5.85 1.24
C PRO A 99 -13.73 5.62 2.47
N GLY A 100 -13.07 5.43 3.61
CA GLY A 100 -13.73 5.58 4.88
C GLY A 100 -13.79 7.07 5.11
N ASN A 101 -14.99 7.62 5.30
CA ASN A 101 -15.05 8.85 6.08
C ASN A 101 -14.57 8.47 7.50
N TRP A 102 -13.26 8.57 7.73
CA TRP A 102 -12.64 8.23 9.02
C TRP A 102 -12.99 9.26 10.09
N THR A 103 -13.58 10.38 9.68
CA THR A 103 -14.23 11.34 10.58
C THR A 103 -15.34 10.63 11.34
N GLY A 104 -15.20 10.55 12.67
CA GLY A 104 -16.15 9.83 13.51
C GLY A 104 -15.96 8.31 13.55
N ALA A 105 -14.82 7.78 13.07
CA ALA A 105 -14.47 6.39 13.29
C ALA A 105 -14.41 6.08 14.79
N ARG A 106 -15.05 4.97 15.19
CA ARG A 106 -15.12 4.52 16.59
C ARG A 106 -14.92 3.03 16.68
N ALA A 107 -14.28 2.59 17.74
CA ALA A 107 -14.24 1.20 18.13
C ALA A 107 -15.46 0.90 19.00
N VAL A 108 -16.19 -0.17 18.73
CA VAL A 108 -17.37 -0.61 19.49
C VAL A 108 -17.09 -1.99 20.06
N ARG A 109 -17.30 -2.18 21.37
CA ARG A 109 -17.06 -3.47 22.02
C ARG A 109 -18.15 -4.47 21.64
N GLY A 110 -17.75 -5.67 21.21
CA GLY A 110 -18.62 -6.80 20.96
C GLY A 110 -18.80 -7.69 22.19
N ASP A 111 -19.84 -8.52 22.17
CA ASP A 111 -20.02 -9.63 23.14
C ASP A 111 -18.95 -10.74 23.01
N ASP A 112 -18.21 -10.75 21.90
CA ASP A 112 -16.99 -11.54 21.70
C ASP A 112 -15.77 -10.99 22.46
N GLY A 113 -15.93 -9.89 23.21
CA GLY A 113 -14.89 -9.27 24.01
C GLY A 113 -13.90 -8.41 23.22
N LEU A 114 -14.06 -8.31 21.90
CA LEU A 114 -13.18 -7.56 21.01
C LEU A 114 -13.80 -6.22 20.61
N PHE A 115 -12.94 -5.28 20.21
CA PHE A 115 -13.36 -4.02 19.60
C PHE A 115 -13.49 -4.16 18.09
N HIS A 116 -14.63 -3.74 17.58
CA HIS A 116 -14.99 -3.72 16.16
C HIS A 116 -14.98 -2.29 15.64
N LEU A 117 -14.36 -2.06 14.49
CA LEU A 117 -14.21 -0.71 13.94
C LEU A 117 -15.45 -0.29 13.15
N ARG A 118 -16.10 0.78 13.60
CA ARG A 118 -17.26 1.42 12.98
C ARG A 118 -16.84 2.70 12.27
N LEU A 119 -17.28 2.85 11.02
CA LEU A 119 -17.06 3.99 10.14
C LEU A 119 -18.42 4.56 9.73
N GLY A 120 -18.93 5.50 10.53
CA GLY A 120 -20.30 5.99 10.40
C GLY A 120 -21.33 4.88 10.61
N GLU A 121 -22.09 4.54 9.56
CA GLU A 121 -23.12 3.49 9.59
C GLU A 121 -22.61 2.11 9.18
N ARG A 122 -21.32 1.99 8.84
CA ARG A 122 -20.71 0.75 8.34
C ARG A 122 -19.72 0.18 9.34
N MET A 123 -19.52 -1.14 9.30
CA MET A 123 -18.43 -1.80 10.01
C MET A 123 -17.27 -2.07 9.04
N ALA A 124 -16.04 -1.82 9.48
CA ALA A 124 -14.84 -2.11 8.67
C ALA A 124 -14.52 -3.61 8.64
N CYS A 125 -14.87 -4.31 9.73
CA CYS A 125 -14.56 -5.72 9.97
C CYS A 125 -15.57 -6.72 9.39
N GLY A 126 -16.79 -6.30 9.05
CA GLY A 126 -17.85 -7.22 8.62
C GLY A 126 -19.12 -6.52 8.15
N VAL A 127 -20.19 -7.30 7.98
CA VAL A 127 -21.50 -6.80 7.55
C VAL A 127 -22.36 -6.51 8.77
N LEU A 128 -22.71 -5.23 8.93
CA LEU A 128 -23.66 -4.79 9.96
C LEU A 128 -25.07 -5.24 9.59
N HIS A 129 -25.77 -5.87 10.53
CA HIS A 129 -27.18 -6.22 10.40
C HIS A 129 -27.87 -6.14 11.77
N THR A 130 -29.19 -6.21 11.79
CA THR A 130 -29.97 -6.18 13.02
C THR A 130 -30.64 -7.54 13.22
N HIS A 131 -30.51 -8.10 14.42
CA HIS A 131 -31.21 -9.32 14.80
C HIS A 131 -31.78 -9.17 16.21
N ALA A 132 -33.08 -9.46 16.38
CA ALA A 132 -33.82 -9.27 17.62
C ALA A 132 -33.63 -7.86 18.24
N GLY A 133 -33.64 -6.82 17.40
CA GLY A 133 -33.49 -5.43 17.83
C GLY A 133 -32.08 -5.00 18.24
N ARG A 134 -31.08 -5.88 18.11
CA ARG A 134 -29.67 -5.56 18.41
C ARG A 134 -28.83 -5.50 17.15
N ALA A 135 -27.92 -4.53 17.09
CA ALA A 135 -26.91 -4.44 16.05
C ALA A 135 -25.90 -5.58 16.20
N ARG A 136 -25.63 -6.29 15.10
CA ARG A 136 -24.67 -7.39 15.02
C ARG A 136 -23.77 -7.21 13.82
N VAL A 137 -22.55 -7.69 13.93
CA VAL A 137 -21.60 -7.73 12.82
C VAL A 137 -21.30 -9.18 12.46
N LEU A 138 -21.61 -9.55 11.21
CA LEU A 138 -21.25 -10.85 10.64
C LEU A 138 -19.88 -10.73 9.97
N HIS A 139 -18.96 -11.58 10.39
CA HIS A 139 -17.62 -11.66 9.84
C HIS A 139 -17.46 -12.89 8.97
N VAL A 140 -16.60 -12.76 7.97
CA VAL A 140 -16.11 -13.87 7.15
C VAL A 140 -14.61 -13.74 7.05
N GLN A 141 -13.89 -14.79 7.46
CA GLN A 141 -12.45 -14.91 7.30
C GLN A 141 -12.14 -16.14 6.47
N HIS A 142 -11.35 -15.97 5.42
CA HIS A 142 -10.81 -17.07 4.63
C HIS A 142 -9.57 -17.63 5.33
N LEU A 143 -9.53 -18.94 5.50
CA LEU A 143 -8.44 -19.70 6.10
C LEU A 143 -7.83 -20.56 5.00
N TYR A 144 -6.52 -20.50 4.84
CA TYR A 144 -5.81 -21.39 3.94
C TYR A 144 -5.28 -22.57 4.75
N VAL A 145 -5.67 -23.77 4.34
CA VAL A 145 -5.27 -25.03 4.95
C VAL A 145 -4.25 -25.68 4.02
N HIS A 146 -3.04 -25.83 4.50
CA HIS A 146 -1.98 -26.50 3.78
C HIS A 146 -2.21 -28.02 3.75
N PRO A 147 -1.67 -28.74 2.75
CA PRO A 147 -1.77 -30.21 2.66
C PRO A 147 -1.28 -30.95 3.92
N ASP A 148 -0.35 -30.35 4.67
CA ASP A 148 0.19 -30.90 5.93
C ASP A 148 -0.72 -30.64 7.15
N GLY A 149 -1.92 -30.10 6.93
CA GLY A 149 -2.90 -29.77 7.97
C GLY A 149 -2.60 -28.46 8.71
N ARG A 150 -1.49 -27.78 8.41
CA ARG A 150 -1.22 -26.46 9.00
C ARG A 150 -2.20 -25.44 8.43
N THR A 151 -2.73 -24.61 9.31
CA THR A 151 -3.58 -23.50 8.90
C THR A 151 -2.76 -22.21 8.91
N GLY A 152 -2.71 -21.54 7.76
CA GLY A 152 -2.16 -20.21 7.62
C GLY A 152 -3.31 -19.21 7.51
N GLY A 153 -3.43 -18.30 8.45
CA GLY A 153 -4.36 -17.18 8.29
C GLY A 153 -3.75 -16.11 7.37
N TYR A 154 -4.44 -15.74 6.30
CA TYR A 154 -4.31 -14.40 5.74
C TYR A 154 -5.68 -13.77 5.50
N PHE A 155 -5.73 -12.46 5.73
CA PHE A 155 -6.91 -11.61 5.88
C PHE A 155 -7.79 -11.52 4.62
N PRO A 156 -9.08 -11.15 4.78
CA PRO A 156 -10.09 -11.28 3.72
C PRO A 156 -9.89 -10.28 2.58
N ASP A 157 -9.80 -10.81 1.36
CA ASP A 157 -10.11 -10.06 0.14
C ASP A 157 -11.62 -9.70 0.14
N PRO A 158 -12.01 -8.42 -0.06
CA PRO A 158 -13.40 -8.01 -0.24
C PRO A 158 -14.03 -8.40 -1.59
N HIS A 159 -13.28 -8.99 -2.51
CA HIS A 159 -13.80 -9.43 -3.80
C HIS A 159 -13.91 -10.95 -3.79
N GLY A 160 -15.02 -11.48 -4.32
CA GLY A 160 -15.19 -12.92 -4.54
C GLY A 160 -14.04 -13.53 -5.37
N PRO A 161 -14.13 -14.82 -5.75
CA PRO A 161 -12.99 -15.58 -6.28
C PRO A 161 -12.22 -14.75 -7.29
N ILE A 162 -10.92 -14.56 -6.98
CA ILE A 162 -9.94 -13.93 -7.88
C ILE A 162 -10.23 -14.48 -9.27
N ARG A 163 -10.79 -13.64 -10.16
CA ARG A 163 -10.62 -13.91 -11.58
C ARG A 163 -9.13 -13.66 -11.83
N PRO A 164 -8.40 -14.67 -12.31
CA PRO A 164 -6.97 -14.54 -12.55
C PRO A 164 -6.80 -13.43 -13.58
N ASN A 165 -6.00 -12.40 -13.26
CA ASN A 165 -5.37 -11.38 -14.11
C ASN A 165 -4.86 -10.29 -13.13
N THR A 166 -3.59 -9.91 -12.98
CA THR A 166 -2.37 -10.07 -13.76
C THR A 166 -1.21 -9.77 -12.78
N ALA A 167 -0.12 -10.52 -12.84
CA ALA A 167 1.16 -10.29 -12.14
C ALA A 167 1.20 -10.43 -10.59
N GLY A 168 1.05 -11.66 -10.11
CA GLY A 168 1.41 -12.01 -8.73
C GLY A 168 0.86 -13.36 -8.30
N HIS A 169 1.24 -14.44 -8.99
CA HIS A 169 0.94 -15.80 -8.55
C HIS A 169 1.47 -16.03 -7.12
N LEU A 170 0.60 -15.99 -6.12
CA LEU A 170 0.50 -17.15 -5.25
C LEU A 170 -0.20 -18.20 -6.10
N ALA A 171 0.59 -19.00 -6.83
CA ALA A 171 0.10 -20.27 -7.29
C ALA A 171 -0.46 -20.93 -6.02
N VAL A 172 -1.78 -21.17 -6.00
CA VAL A 172 -2.39 -22.07 -5.02
C VAL A 172 -1.63 -23.37 -5.25
N ALA A 173 -0.61 -23.62 -4.44
CA ALA A 173 0.20 -24.82 -4.55
C ALA A 173 -0.78 -26.00 -4.49
N ASP A 174 -0.54 -27.03 -5.30
CA ASP A 174 -1.39 -28.22 -5.33
C ASP A 174 -1.71 -28.68 -3.90
N GLY A 175 -3.01 -28.67 -3.56
CA GLY A 175 -3.52 -29.08 -2.26
C GLY A 175 -3.74 -27.99 -1.20
N LEU A 176 -3.62 -26.70 -1.51
CA LEU A 176 -4.06 -25.63 -0.60
C LEU A 176 -5.60 -25.52 -0.60
N GLU A 177 -6.25 -25.88 0.50
CA GLU A 177 -7.70 -25.77 0.69
C GLU A 177 -8.07 -24.40 1.27
N ILE A 178 -9.12 -23.74 0.76
CA ILE A 178 -9.66 -22.49 1.34
C ILE A 178 -10.92 -22.83 2.14
N ARG A 179 -10.94 -22.48 3.43
CA ARG A 179 -12.10 -22.61 4.32
C ARG A 179 -12.61 -21.26 4.79
N ASP A 180 -13.93 -21.12 4.87
CA ASP A 180 -14.55 -19.94 5.45
C ASP A 180 -14.82 -20.15 6.94
N ARG A 181 -14.30 -19.25 7.77
CA ARG A 181 -14.73 -19.09 9.16
C ARG A 181 -15.69 -17.92 9.25
N ARG A 182 -16.91 -18.19 9.70
CA ARG A 182 -17.93 -17.18 9.97
C ARG A 182 -18.15 -17.06 11.47
N TRP A 183 -18.28 -15.85 11.96
CA TRP A 183 -18.70 -15.59 13.34
C TRP A 183 -19.45 -14.27 13.41
N GLU A 184 -20.29 -14.14 14.43
CA GLU A 184 -21.04 -12.93 14.70
C GLU A 184 -20.70 -12.38 16.07
N ALA A 185 -20.75 -11.06 16.19
CA ALA A 185 -20.67 -10.37 17.48
C ALA A 185 -21.85 -9.40 17.62
N ALA A 186 -22.53 -9.43 18.76
CA ALA A 186 -23.46 -8.37 19.14
C ALA A 186 -22.67 -7.14 19.55
N LEU A 187 -23.02 -5.98 19.00
CA LEU A 187 -22.37 -4.72 19.36
C LEU A 187 -23.04 -4.13 20.60
N GLY A 188 -22.22 -3.75 21.58
CA GLY A 188 -22.66 -3.01 22.76
C GLY A 188 -22.64 -1.50 22.56
N ASP A 189 -22.94 -0.77 23.64
CA ASP A 189 -22.92 0.71 23.66
C ASP A 189 -21.54 1.29 24.00
N ASP A 190 -20.64 0.46 24.53
CA ASP A 190 -19.26 0.86 24.85
C ASP A 190 -18.49 1.16 23.56
N SER A 191 -18.06 2.41 23.42
CA SER A 191 -17.31 2.88 22.26
C SER A 191 -16.16 3.81 22.61
N VAL A 192 -15.05 3.61 21.91
CA VAL A 192 -13.80 4.35 22.10
C VAL A 192 -13.47 5.12 20.82
N ALA A 193 -13.18 6.42 20.97
CA ALA A 193 -12.77 7.28 19.86
C ALA A 193 -11.26 7.22 19.59
N ASP A 194 -10.43 7.06 20.63
CA ASP A 194 -8.99 6.88 20.46
C ASP A 194 -8.68 5.44 20.04
N LEU A 195 -8.75 5.20 18.73
CA LEU A 195 -8.49 3.89 18.13
C LEU A 195 -7.05 3.42 18.33
N ALA A 196 -6.09 4.34 18.48
CA ALA A 196 -4.68 4.00 18.63
C ALA A 196 -4.37 3.51 20.06
N ALA A 197 -5.18 3.88 21.05
CA ALA A 197 -5.06 3.38 22.43
C ALA A 197 -5.42 1.89 22.58
N ILE A 198 -6.25 1.35 21.68
CA ILE A 198 -6.71 -0.06 21.78
C ILE A 198 -5.58 -1.02 21.41
N PRO A 199 -5.15 -1.93 22.30
CA PRO A 199 -4.11 -2.91 22.00
C PRO A 199 -4.49 -3.84 20.85
N ARG A 200 -3.52 -4.32 20.06
CA ARG A 200 -3.78 -5.21 18.91
C ARG A 200 -4.53 -6.50 19.31
N ALA A 201 -4.28 -7.02 20.51
CA ALA A 201 -4.92 -8.24 21.02
C ALA A 201 -6.41 -8.06 21.32
N GLU A 202 -6.87 -6.83 21.53
CA GLU A 202 -8.28 -6.52 21.82
C GLU A 202 -9.06 -6.10 20.59
N ARG A 203 -8.42 -6.03 19.42
CA ARG A 203 -9.07 -5.64 18.17
C ARG A 203 -9.64 -6.86 17.46
N CYS A 204 -10.79 -6.68 16.82
CA CYS A 204 -11.31 -7.65 15.87
C CYS A 204 -10.23 -7.95 14.81
N PRO A 205 -9.91 -9.23 14.57
CA PRO A 205 -8.80 -9.60 13.70
C PRO A 205 -9.08 -9.26 12.23
N ALA A 206 -10.33 -9.00 11.81
CA ALA A 206 -10.63 -8.71 10.43
C ALA A 206 -9.79 -7.54 9.88
N ARG A 207 -8.91 -7.83 8.92
CA ARG A 207 -8.13 -6.88 8.11
C ARG A 207 -7.19 -5.94 8.89
N LEU A 208 -6.61 -6.40 10.00
CA LEU A 208 -5.64 -5.61 10.78
C LEU A 208 -4.49 -5.04 9.94
N ASP A 209 -4.04 -5.77 8.90
CA ASP A 209 -2.84 -5.40 8.14
C ASP A 209 -3.11 -4.46 6.96
N PHE A 210 -4.37 -4.17 6.61
CA PHE A 210 -4.74 -3.33 5.45
C PHE A 210 -4.98 -1.85 5.79
N GLY A 211 -4.48 -1.37 6.93
CA GLY A 211 -4.61 0.06 7.27
C GLY A 211 -5.99 0.47 7.80
N GLN A 212 -6.82 -0.49 8.22
CA GLN A 212 -8.14 -0.18 8.79
C GLN A 212 -8.05 0.34 10.23
N TRP A 213 -7.13 -0.21 11.01
CA TRP A 213 -6.85 0.30 12.35
C TRP A 213 -5.57 1.14 12.35
N PRO A 214 -5.50 2.25 13.10
CA PRO A 214 -4.25 2.92 13.35
C PRO A 214 -3.32 2.03 14.16
N THR A 215 -2.03 2.06 13.83
CA THR A 215 -0.99 1.37 14.60
C THR A 215 -0.95 1.94 16.02
N PRO A 216 -0.98 1.09 17.06
CA PRO A 216 -0.84 1.58 18.43
C PRO A 216 0.42 2.42 18.61
N ILE A 217 0.30 3.52 19.35
CA ILE A 217 1.45 4.35 19.69
C ILE A 217 2.16 3.72 20.89
N THR A 218 3.39 3.24 20.67
CA THR A 218 4.23 2.60 21.69
C THR A 218 5.37 3.53 22.14
N PRO A 219 5.13 4.51 23.04
CA PRO A 219 6.07 5.60 23.34
C PRO A 219 7.43 5.15 23.89
N GLY A 220 7.52 3.93 24.44
CA GLY A 220 8.78 3.36 24.88
C GLY A 220 9.80 3.17 23.75
N THR A 221 9.35 3.06 22.49
CA THR A 221 10.24 2.80 21.33
C THR A 221 10.56 4.07 20.55
N ALA A 222 11.73 4.11 19.90
CA ALA A 222 12.11 5.23 19.02
C ALA A 222 11.09 5.44 17.89
N LYS A 223 10.62 4.35 17.27
CA LYS A 223 9.56 4.38 16.25
C LYS A 223 8.23 4.86 16.80
N GLY A 224 7.85 4.48 18.02
CA GLY A 224 6.61 4.94 18.64
C GLY A 224 6.61 6.43 18.94
N ARG A 225 7.74 6.97 19.46
CA ARG A 225 7.92 8.42 19.62
C ARG A 225 7.88 9.16 18.28
N LEU A 226 8.53 8.61 17.26
CA LEU A 226 8.51 9.17 15.91
C LEU A 226 7.09 9.17 15.32
N ARG A 227 6.35 8.06 15.43
CA ARG A 227 4.95 7.99 14.98
C ARG A 227 4.07 9.00 15.69
N ARG A 228 4.18 9.12 17.02
CA ARG A 228 3.43 10.13 17.79
C ARG A 228 3.64 11.53 17.22
N ARG A 229 4.90 11.93 17.03
CA ARG A 229 5.25 13.24 16.48
C ARG A 229 4.68 13.45 15.08
N LEU A 230 4.72 12.44 14.21
CA LEU A 230 4.14 12.51 12.87
C LEU A 230 2.62 12.65 12.92
N VAL A 231 1.93 11.89 13.77
CA VAL A 231 0.48 11.99 13.95
C VAL A 231 0.07 13.37 14.46
N GLU A 232 0.78 13.90 15.46
CA GLU A 232 0.52 15.23 16.03
C GLU A 232 0.75 16.36 15.02
N THR A 233 1.71 16.19 14.10
CA THR A 233 2.10 17.26 13.16
C THR A 233 1.36 17.18 11.82
N LEU A 234 1.20 15.98 11.27
CA LEU A 234 0.73 15.73 9.90
C LEU A 234 -0.64 15.06 9.85
N GLY A 235 -1.19 14.69 11.01
CA GLY A 235 -2.37 13.87 11.12
C GLY A 235 -2.08 12.37 10.96
N PRO A 236 -3.07 11.51 11.23
CA PRO A 236 -2.86 10.07 11.33
C PRO A 236 -3.14 9.30 10.03
N LEU A 237 -3.60 9.98 8.98
CA LEU A 237 -3.94 9.35 7.71
C LEU A 237 -2.70 9.17 6.83
N CYS A 238 -2.83 8.27 5.86
CA CYS A 238 -1.84 8.02 4.83
C CYS A 238 -1.66 9.28 3.99
N ALA A 239 -0.47 9.86 3.97
CA ALA A 239 -0.18 11.04 3.17
C ALA A 239 -0.14 10.76 1.65
N GLY A 240 -0.02 9.48 1.24
CA GLY A 240 0.00 9.11 -0.17
C GLY A 240 -1.38 8.99 -0.81
N CYS A 241 -2.41 8.58 -0.07
CA CYS A 241 -3.77 8.42 -0.60
C CYS A 241 -4.84 9.18 0.16
N SER A 242 -4.58 9.64 1.38
CA SER A 242 -5.54 10.26 2.31
C SER A 242 -6.76 9.40 2.70
N ASP A 243 -6.84 8.17 2.19
CA ASP A 243 -8.03 7.30 2.31
C ASP A 243 -7.89 6.18 3.36
N ALA A 244 -6.76 6.06 4.06
CA ALA A 244 -6.54 5.04 5.10
C ALA A 244 -5.61 5.53 6.20
N TRP A 245 -5.51 4.77 7.29
CA TRP A 245 -4.56 5.07 8.37
C TRP A 245 -3.11 4.91 7.93
N GLY A 246 -2.28 5.86 8.32
CA GLY A 246 -0.84 5.87 8.11
C GLY A 246 -0.13 4.96 9.12
N ASN A 247 0.01 3.67 8.77
CA ASN A 247 0.58 2.66 9.67
C ASN A 247 2.10 2.53 9.57
N TYR A 248 2.68 2.91 8.43
CA TYR A 248 4.10 2.80 8.17
C TYR A 248 4.73 4.18 8.21
N ILE A 249 5.87 4.29 8.90
CA ILE A 249 6.70 5.49 8.84
C ILE A 249 7.56 5.31 7.60
N ASP A 250 7.19 6.01 6.54
CA ASP A 250 7.90 5.95 5.28
C ASP A 250 9.09 6.91 5.30
N HIS A 251 10.17 6.49 4.65
CA HIS A 251 11.42 7.23 4.59
C HIS A 251 12.12 7.00 3.27
N ASP A 252 12.93 7.98 2.89
CA ASP A 252 13.80 7.85 1.75
C ASP A 252 14.90 6.82 2.07
N HIS A 253 14.99 5.76 1.26
CA HIS A 253 15.90 4.65 1.53
C HIS A 253 17.38 5.02 1.41
N PHE A 254 17.76 6.12 0.76
CA PHE A 254 19.17 6.51 0.60
C PHE A 254 19.64 7.43 1.73
N THR A 255 18.82 8.39 2.12
CA THR A 255 19.14 9.38 3.15
C THR A 255 18.60 9.03 4.53
N GLY A 256 17.63 8.13 4.61
CA GLY A 256 16.96 7.77 5.84
C GLY A 256 16.03 8.87 6.37
N LEU A 257 15.83 9.97 5.65
CA LEU A 257 14.93 11.05 6.03
C LEU A 257 13.48 10.56 5.93
N VAL A 258 12.72 10.78 7.00
CA VAL A 258 11.29 10.45 7.06
C VAL A 258 10.54 11.33 6.08
N ARG A 259 9.68 10.71 5.27
CA ARG A 259 8.84 11.38 4.29
C ARG A 259 7.42 11.61 4.81
N GLY A 260 6.87 10.67 5.59
CA GLY A 260 5.52 10.78 6.15
C GLY A 260 4.98 9.47 6.70
N LEU A 261 3.66 9.41 6.92
CA LEU A 261 2.96 8.19 7.26
C LEU A 261 2.23 7.63 6.02
N LEU A 262 2.36 6.34 5.75
CA LEU A 262 1.71 5.66 4.64
C LEU A 262 0.92 4.42 5.11
N CYS A 263 -0.15 4.08 4.39
CA CYS A 263 -0.79 2.77 4.50
C CYS A 263 0.10 1.70 3.83
N GLN A 264 -0.16 0.41 4.06
CA GLN A 264 0.66 -0.67 3.50
C GLN A 264 0.73 -0.61 1.95
N PRO A 265 -0.38 -0.46 1.21
CA PRO A 265 -0.32 -0.43 -0.25
C PRO A 265 0.53 0.72 -0.79
N CYS A 266 0.36 1.93 -0.23
CA CYS A 266 1.17 3.09 -0.63
C CYS A 266 2.64 2.87 -0.26
N ASN A 267 2.94 2.46 0.97
CA ASN A 267 4.33 2.25 1.42
C ASN A 267 5.08 1.23 0.55
N SER A 268 4.41 0.18 0.09
CA SER A 268 5.02 -0.84 -0.75
C SER A 268 5.31 -0.38 -2.18
N SER A 269 4.54 0.57 -2.71
CA SER A 269 4.51 0.86 -4.16
C SER A 269 4.87 2.29 -4.54
N ILE A 270 4.83 3.25 -3.61
CA ILE A 270 4.90 4.68 -3.91
C ILE A 270 6.14 5.10 -4.70
N ASP A 271 7.32 4.53 -4.37
CA ASP A 271 8.58 4.81 -5.07
C ASP A 271 8.58 4.41 -6.56
N GLY A 272 7.60 3.62 -6.99
CA GLY A 272 7.42 3.23 -8.38
C GLY A 272 6.60 4.23 -9.20
N CYS A 273 6.16 5.37 -8.63
CA CYS A 273 5.33 6.34 -9.33
C CYS A 273 6.03 6.94 -10.57
N PRO A 274 5.48 6.77 -11.79
CA PRO A 274 6.06 7.29 -13.02
C PRO A 274 5.59 8.71 -13.38
N HIS A 275 4.65 9.27 -12.60
CA HIS A 275 4.03 10.56 -12.90
C HIS A 275 4.93 11.74 -12.54
N LEU A 276 5.04 12.74 -13.41
CA LEU A 276 5.72 14.00 -13.11
C LEU A 276 4.89 14.92 -12.21
N SER A 277 3.57 14.93 -12.38
CA SER A 277 2.65 15.76 -11.60
C SER A 277 1.21 15.27 -11.73
N GLY A 278 0.29 15.81 -10.92
CA GLY A 278 -1.14 15.46 -10.98
C GLY A 278 -1.45 14.07 -10.42
N CYS A 279 -0.50 13.46 -9.73
CA CYS A 279 -0.64 12.20 -9.02
C CYS A 279 -0.26 12.41 -7.55
N PRO A 280 -1.11 12.02 -6.57
CA PRO A 280 -0.80 12.20 -5.15
C PRO A 280 0.53 11.57 -4.72
N TRP A 281 0.94 10.48 -5.38
CA TRP A 281 2.24 9.85 -5.13
C TRP A 281 3.41 10.67 -5.66
N ALA A 282 3.26 11.32 -6.82
CA ALA A 282 4.28 12.25 -7.32
C ALA A 282 4.41 13.44 -6.38
N ASP A 283 3.29 14.05 -5.99
CA ASP A 283 3.27 15.18 -5.06
C ASP A 283 3.93 14.83 -3.72
N TYR A 284 3.64 13.64 -3.18
CA TYR A 284 4.26 13.12 -1.97
C TYR A 284 5.78 12.91 -2.11
N LEU A 285 6.25 12.37 -3.24
CA LEU A 285 7.67 12.11 -3.46
C LEU A 285 8.46 13.40 -3.69
N ASP A 286 7.88 14.35 -4.40
CA ASP A 286 8.51 15.62 -4.75
C ASP A 286 8.49 16.60 -3.58
N ASN A 287 7.41 16.59 -2.78
CA ASN A 287 7.24 17.44 -1.60
C ASN A 287 6.79 16.61 -0.38
N PRO A 288 7.70 15.81 0.22
CA PRO A 288 7.33 14.95 1.34
C PRO A 288 6.79 15.76 2.52
N PRO A 289 5.65 15.40 3.11
CA PRO A 289 5.00 16.20 4.15
C PRO A 289 5.87 16.35 5.41
N ALA A 290 6.72 15.36 5.72
CA ALA A 290 7.64 15.42 6.86
C ALA A 290 9.01 16.06 6.53
N ALA A 291 9.24 16.56 5.30
CA ALA A 291 10.55 17.07 4.88
C ALA A 291 11.06 18.21 5.79
N HIS A 292 10.17 19.11 6.21
CA HIS A 292 10.51 20.22 7.10
C HIS A 292 10.90 19.79 8.53
N LEU A 293 10.60 18.54 8.92
CA LEU A 293 10.91 18.03 10.25
C LEU A 293 12.33 17.45 10.35
N GLN A 294 12.98 17.15 9.21
CA GLN A 294 14.34 16.62 9.14
C GLN A 294 14.58 15.41 10.07
N LEU A 295 13.56 14.54 10.21
CA LEU A 295 13.62 13.38 11.10
C LEU A 295 14.30 12.21 10.39
N LEU A 296 15.16 11.48 11.12
CA LEU A 296 15.79 10.26 10.62
C LEU A 296 15.02 9.02 11.06
N HIS A 297 14.78 8.12 10.12
CA HIS A 297 14.17 6.84 10.42
C HIS A 297 15.12 5.97 11.27
N PRO A 298 14.64 5.32 12.35
CA PRO A 298 15.48 4.49 13.21
C PRO A 298 16.14 3.32 12.47
N ASP A 299 15.51 2.80 11.41
CA ASP A 299 16.00 1.64 10.67
C ASP A 299 16.83 1.98 9.44
N ARG A 300 17.20 3.24 9.20
CA ARG A 300 17.96 3.63 7.99
C ARG A 300 19.24 2.81 7.77
N ALA A 301 19.90 2.37 8.85
CA ALA A 301 21.08 1.50 8.78
C ALA A 301 20.76 0.05 8.39
N GLN A 302 19.51 -0.38 8.50
CA GLN A 302 19.05 -1.70 8.04
C GLN A 302 18.87 -1.71 6.53
N ASP A 303 18.49 -0.60 5.90
CA ASP A 303 18.30 -0.54 4.44
C ASP A 303 19.60 -0.84 3.70
N ARG A 304 20.71 -0.18 4.08
CA ARG A 304 22.03 -0.48 3.50
C ARG A 304 22.44 -1.94 3.70
N ARG A 305 22.11 -2.53 4.86
CA ARG A 305 22.39 -3.95 5.13
C ARG A 305 21.54 -4.88 4.26
N ARG A 306 20.26 -4.58 4.06
CA ARG A 306 19.37 -5.32 3.15
C ARG A 306 19.86 -5.22 1.71
N ASP A 307 20.42 -4.08 1.35
CA ASP A 307 20.95 -3.78 0.03
C ASP A 307 22.39 -4.25 -0.21
N ALA A 308 23.11 -4.74 0.80
CA ALA A 308 24.53 -5.09 0.70
C ALA A 308 24.83 -6.07 -0.46
N ARG A 309 23.97 -7.07 -0.67
CA ARG A 309 24.11 -8.02 -1.79
C ARG A 309 23.93 -7.35 -3.14
N LYS A 310 23.00 -6.40 -3.24
CA LYS A 310 22.70 -5.66 -4.45
C LYS A 310 23.79 -4.62 -4.75
N ILE A 311 24.34 -3.98 -3.73
CA ILE A 311 25.52 -3.12 -3.83
C ILE A 311 26.70 -3.94 -4.36
N ALA A 312 26.98 -5.10 -3.76
CA ALA A 312 28.05 -6.00 -4.21
C ALA A 312 27.85 -6.47 -5.67
N PHE A 313 26.60 -6.81 -6.04
CA PHE A 313 26.28 -7.26 -7.39
C PHE A 313 26.40 -6.15 -8.44
N THR A 314 25.92 -4.94 -8.14
CA THR A 314 25.90 -3.83 -9.10
C THR A 314 27.19 -3.01 -9.10
N GLY A 315 28.01 -3.10 -8.06
CA GLY A 315 29.16 -2.22 -7.84
C GLY A 315 28.77 -0.77 -7.52
N LEU A 316 27.49 -0.53 -7.19
CA LEU A 316 26.94 0.80 -6.92
C LEU A 316 26.44 0.87 -5.48
N ASP A 317 26.92 1.87 -4.75
CA ASP A 317 26.46 2.16 -3.40
C ASP A 317 25.64 3.48 -3.41
N PRO A 318 24.30 3.41 -3.31
CA PRO A 318 23.45 4.59 -3.34
C PRO A 318 23.47 5.38 -2.02
N TYR A 319 24.18 4.89 -1.00
CA TYR A 319 24.28 5.51 0.32
C TYR A 319 25.55 6.37 0.46
N THR A 320 26.47 6.33 -0.51
CA THR A 320 27.76 7.04 -0.48
C THR A 320 27.94 8.01 -1.65
N ALA A 321 26.87 8.30 -2.40
CA ALA A 321 26.86 9.24 -3.51
C ALA A 321 26.83 10.69 -3.02
#